data_AF-A0A258P7M4-F1
#
_entry.id   AF-A0A258P7M4-F1
#
_cell.length_a   1.000
_cell.length_b   1.000
_cell.length_c   1.000
_cell.angle_alpha   90.00
_cell.angle_beta   90.00
_cell.angle_gamma   90.00
#
_symmetry.space_group_name_H-M   'P 1'
#
loop_
_entity.id
_entity.type
_entity.pdbx_description
1 polymer ?
#
loop_
_entity_poly.entity_id
_entity_poly.type
_entity_poly.pdbx_seq_one_letter_code
_entity_poly.pdbx_strand_id
1 'polypeptide(L)'
;MNHLPQAPHAFPHAVSLLRSARLARSSKPFLARGGPRGERCAGCRLIPSHCLCALRPVLPVRSGVCLIMADIEPLKPSNTGWLIADVVADTFAFGWARTEVDPALLALLADPQWQPYLVFPGEFVAQERVVTALLPAETTGGTPAKRPLFVLLDATWPEARKMFRKSPYLDKLPVLSLQSEQLSRYRLRRSQRDAHFCTSEVGALCLELAGETHAAQTLEAYLDVFTNHYLRAKQQLPVDMEDAAHLRLLALSNL
;
A
#
# COMPACT_ATOMS: atom_id res chain seq x y z
N MET A 1 -7.50 28.79 6.85
CA MET A 1 -7.58 27.33 6.72
C MET A 1 -8.38 27.02 5.46
N ASN A 2 -7.70 26.94 4.31
CA ASN A 2 -8.34 26.52 3.06
C ASN A 2 -8.04 25.05 2.87
N HIS A 3 -8.94 24.17 3.29
CA HIS A 3 -8.95 22.79 2.82
C HIS A 3 -9.43 22.84 1.37
N LEU A 4 -8.50 22.76 0.41
CA LEU A 4 -8.88 22.44 -0.96
C LEU A 4 -9.56 21.06 -0.93
N PRO A 5 -10.76 20.91 -1.53
CA PRO A 5 -11.40 19.61 -1.65
C PRO A 5 -10.48 18.67 -2.44
N GLN A 6 -10.05 17.57 -1.81
CA GLN A 6 -9.30 16.52 -2.52
C GLN A 6 -10.24 15.90 -3.55
N ALA A 7 -9.77 15.81 -4.81
CA ALA A 7 -10.53 15.22 -5.90
C ALA A 7 -10.82 13.74 -5.61
N PRO A 8 -11.96 13.18 -6.07
CA PRO A 8 -12.25 11.76 -5.93
C PRO A 8 -11.12 10.92 -6.52
N HIS A 9 -10.79 9.79 -5.88
CA HIS A 9 -9.71 8.90 -6.31
C HIS A 9 -9.82 8.57 -7.81
N ALA A 10 -8.88 9.09 -8.60
CA ALA A 10 -8.90 8.91 -10.05
C ALA A 10 -8.58 7.44 -10.38
N PHE A 11 -9.56 6.71 -10.92
CA PHE A 11 -9.29 5.45 -11.60
C PHE A 11 -8.91 5.74 -13.05
N PRO A 12 -7.83 5.14 -13.59
CA PRO A 12 -6.91 4.20 -12.94
C PRO A 12 -5.89 4.87 -11.99
N HIS A 13 -5.75 4.35 -10.77
CA HIS A 13 -4.70 4.76 -9.83
C HIS A 13 -3.31 4.22 -10.23
N ALA A 14 -2.24 4.67 -9.57
CA ALA A 14 -0.85 4.36 -9.93
C ALA A 14 -0.55 2.85 -10.07
N VAL A 15 -1.01 2.00 -9.13
CA VAL A 15 -0.77 0.54 -9.21
C VAL A 15 -1.49 -0.11 -10.41
N SER A 16 -2.65 0.42 -10.82
CA SER A 16 -3.40 -0.06 -11.99
C SER A 16 -2.68 0.34 -13.29
N LEU A 17 -2.14 1.56 -13.35
CA LEU A 17 -1.30 2.02 -14.45
C LEU A 17 -0.02 1.17 -14.57
N LEU A 18 0.67 0.91 -13.46
CA LEU A 18 1.88 0.07 -13.45
C LEU A 18 1.59 -1.35 -13.93
N ARG A 19 0.46 -1.94 -13.50
CA ARG A 19 0.01 -3.25 -13.99
C ARG A 19 -0.23 -3.24 -15.50
N SER A 20 -0.95 -2.25 -16.02
CA SER A 20 -1.22 -2.12 -17.45
C SER A 20 0.06 -1.98 -18.26
N ALA A 21 1.00 -1.14 -17.81
CA ALA A 21 2.32 -1.00 -18.43
C ALA A 21 3.10 -2.33 -18.42
N ARG A 22 3.05 -3.08 -17.31
CA ARG A 22 3.72 -4.38 -17.20
C ARG A 22 3.11 -5.46 -18.11
N LEU A 23 1.79 -5.47 -18.25
CA LEU A 23 1.09 -6.38 -19.18
C LEU A 23 1.42 -6.06 -20.64
N ALA A 24 1.48 -4.78 -21.00
CA ALA A 24 1.83 -4.35 -22.36
C ALA A 24 3.25 -4.79 -22.79
N ARG A 25 4.18 -4.94 -21.82
CA ARG A 25 5.54 -5.46 -22.06
C ARG A 25 5.61 -6.99 -22.10
N SER A 26 4.52 -7.70 -21.78
CA SER A 26 4.52 -9.17 -21.67
C SER A 26 4.20 -9.82 -23.01
N SER A 27 5.12 -10.62 -23.53
CA SER A 27 4.89 -11.45 -24.73
C SER A 27 4.14 -12.76 -24.43
N LYS A 28 4.02 -13.15 -23.15
CA LYS A 28 3.27 -14.33 -22.69
C LYS A 28 2.15 -13.94 -21.72
N PRO A 29 0.99 -14.60 -21.76
CA PRO A 29 -0.07 -14.39 -20.78
C PRO A 29 0.44 -14.71 -19.37
N PHE A 30 0.18 -13.81 -18.41
CA PHE A 30 0.43 -14.10 -17.01
C PHE A 30 -0.64 -15.04 -16.48
N LEU A 31 -0.25 -16.28 -16.17
CA LEU A 31 -1.13 -17.25 -15.52
C LEU A 31 -0.96 -17.14 -14.01
N ALA A 32 -1.89 -16.43 -13.36
CA ALA A 32 -1.93 -16.38 -11.90
C ALA A 32 -2.10 -17.81 -11.35
N ARG A 33 -1.25 -18.21 -10.40
CA ARG A 33 -1.36 -19.50 -9.72
C ARG A 33 -2.23 -19.34 -8.47
N GLY A 34 -3.27 -20.17 -8.36
CA GLY A 34 -4.20 -20.16 -7.23
C GLY A 34 -5.24 -19.03 -7.31
N GLY A 35 -6.46 -19.33 -6.86
CA GLY A 35 -7.59 -18.40 -6.87
C GLY A 35 -8.59 -18.64 -8.02
N PRO A 36 -9.69 -17.86 -8.07
CA PRO A 36 -10.73 -17.99 -9.09
C PRO A 36 -10.20 -17.87 -10.52
N ARG A 37 -10.68 -18.71 -11.44
CA ARG A 37 -10.34 -18.62 -12.87
C ARG A 37 -11.33 -17.67 -13.57
N GLY A 38 -10.91 -17.07 -14.67
CA GLY A 38 -11.77 -16.22 -15.52
C GLY A 38 -11.36 -14.76 -15.55
N GLU A 39 -12.21 -13.94 -16.18
CA GLU A 39 -12.05 -12.50 -16.25
C GLU A 39 -12.04 -11.89 -14.86
N ARG A 40 -11.24 -10.84 -14.68
CA ARG A 40 -11.10 -10.11 -13.42
C ARG A 40 -11.35 -8.64 -13.66
N CYS A 41 -12.03 -8.01 -12.72
CA CYS A 41 -12.24 -6.57 -12.70
C CYS A 41 -10.90 -5.84 -12.84
N ALA A 42 -10.82 -4.90 -13.79
CA ALA A 42 -9.62 -4.08 -14.00
C ALA A 42 -9.29 -3.18 -12.78
N GLY A 43 -10.29 -2.87 -11.95
CA GLY A 43 -10.13 -2.16 -10.68
C GLY A 43 -9.63 -3.07 -9.56
N CYS A 44 -10.55 -3.86 -8.99
CA CYS A 44 -10.27 -4.61 -7.76
C CYS A 44 -9.67 -6.01 -7.96
N ARG A 45 -9.50 -6.46 -9.21
CA ARG A 45 -8.89 -7.76 -9.58
C ARG A 45 -9.65 -9.01 -9.10
N LEU A 46 -10.81 -8.84 -8.50
CA LEU A 46 -11.75 -9.92 -8.20
C LEU A 46 -12.57 -10.26 -9.45
N ILE A 47 -13.23 -11.43 -9.43
CA ILE A 47 -14.18 -11.80 -10.48
C ILE A 47 -15.40 -10.87 -10.42
N PRO A 48 -16.10 -10.64 -11.54
CA PRO A 48 -17.20 -9.66 -11.60
C PRO A 48 -18.27 -9.83 -10.50
N SER A 49 -18.67 -11.07 -10.18
CA SER A 49 -19.65 -11.39 -9.13
C SER A 49 -19.21 -11.04 -7.70
N HIS A 50 -17.92 -10.81 -7.49
CA HIS A 50 -17.32 -10.48 -6.20
C HIS A 50 -16.63 -9.12 -6.24
N CYS A 51 -16.93 -8.29 -7.24
CA CYS A 51 -16.33 -6.96 -7.37
C CYS A 51 -16.60 -6.12 -6.12
N LEU A 52 -15.59 -5.38 -5.65
CA LEU A 52 -15.71 -4.48 -4.51
C LEU A 52 -15.47 -3.00 -4.87
N CYS A 53 -15.34 -2.66 -6.17
CA CYS A 53 -15.02 -1.30 -6.60
C CYS A 53 -16.05 -0.25 -6.14
N ALA A 54 -17.31 -0.65 -5.94
CA ALA A 54 -18.36 0.22 -5.42
C ALA A 54 -18.18 0.57 -3.92
N LEU A 55 -17.33 -0.18 -3.21
CA LEU A 55 -17.03 0.00 -1.78
C LEU A 55 -15.74 0.78 -1.54
N ARG A 56 -15.14 1.37 -2.58
CA ARG A 56 -13.90 2.13 -2.46
C ARG A 56 -14.10 3.30 -1.50
N PRO A 57 -13.31 3.39 -0.42
CA PRO A 57 -13.38 4.53 0.47
C PRO A 57 -12.80 5.78 -0.23
N VAL A 58 -13.29 6.96 0.16
CA VAL A 58 -12.74 8.25 -0.27
C VAL A 58 -12.43 9.02 0.99
N LEU A 59 -11.15 9.13 1.35
CA LEU A 59 -10.74 9.75 2.60
C LEU A 59 -9.67 10.81 2.37
N PRO A 60 -9.73 11.94 3.10
CA PRO A 60 -8.63 12.89 3.10
C PRO A 60 -7.42 12.27 3.81
N VAL A 61 -6.33 12.08 3.06
CA VAL A 61 -5.06 11.57 3.59
C VAL A 61 -3.95 12.56 3.28
N ARG A 62 -3.15 12.89 4.29
CA ARG A 62 -2.00 13.77 4.23
C ARG A 62 -0.70 12.99 3.98
N SER A 63 -0.58 11.73 4.37
CA SER A 63 0.59 10.93 3.99
C SER A 63 0.53 10.53 2.51
N GLY A 64 1.69 10.36 1.91
CA GLY A 64 1.85 9.72 0.61
C GLY A 64 2.39 8.30 0.78
N VAL A 65 2.18 7.45 -0.23
CA VAL A 65 2.79 6.11 -0.29
C VAL A 65 3.48 5.92 -1.63
N CYS A 66 4.71 5.43 -1.60
CA CYS A 66 5.47 5.04 -2.79
C CYS A 66 5.69 3.53 -2.77
N LEU A 67 5.02 2.81 -3.67
CA LEU A 67 5.17 1.37 -3.84
C LEU A 67 6.25 1.10 -4.88
N ILE A 68 7.36 0.48 -4.46
CA ILE A 68 8.36 -0.06 -5.37
C ILE A 68 8.08 -1.56 -5.48
N MET A 69 7.55 -2.01 -6.62
CA MET A 69 7.00 -3.35 -6.79
C MET A 69 7.94 -4.25 -7.60
N ALA A 70 8.17 -5.49 -7.16
CA ALA A 70 8.89 -6.48 -7.95
C ALA A 70 8.17 -6.79 -9.28
N ASP A 71 8.91 -7.30 -10.28
CA ASP A 71 8.46 -7.39 -11.68
C ASP A 71 7.04 -7.97 -11.89
N ILE A 72 6.73 -9.08 -11.22
CA ILE A 72 5.44 -9.77 -11.36
C ILE A 72 4.43 -9.37 -10.26
N GLU A 73 4.85 -8.61 -9.27
CA GLU A 73 4.02 -8.25 -8.11
C GLU A 73 2.75 -7.49 -8.53
N PRO A 74 2.80 -6.48 -9.44
CA PRO A 74 1.60 -5.81 -9.94
C PRO A 74 0.61 -6.73 -10.64
N LEU A 75 1.03 -7.92 -11.08
CA LEU A 75 0.18 -8.88 -11.79
C LEU A 75 -0.55 -9.85 -10.85
N LYS A 76 -0.07 -10.02 -9.61
CA LYS A 76 -0.64 -10.97 -8.65
C LYS A 76 -2.04 -10.53 -8.21
N PRO A 77 -3.07 -11.39 -8.32
CA PRO A 77 -4.41 -11.06 -7.84
C PRO A 77 -4.51 -10.90 -6.31
N SER A 78 -3.60 -11.55 -5.57
CA SER A 78 -3.51 -11.48 -4.11
C SER A 78 -2.64 -10.34 -3.60
N ASN A 79 -1.98 -9.57 -4.48
CA ASN A 79 -1.24 -8.40 -4.05
C ASN A 79 -2.20 -7.41 -3.41
N THR A 80 -1.81 -6.81 -2.28
CA THR A 80 -2.67 -5.89 -1.51
C THR A 80 -2.22 -4.44 -1.59
N GLY A 81 -1.13 -4.13 -2.31
CA GLY A 81 -0.63 -2.75 -2.48
C GLY A 81 -1.64 -1.83 -3.19
N TRP A 82 -2.50 -2.37 -4.07
CA TRP A 82 -3.55 -1.58 -4.71
C TRP A 82 -4.66 -1.12 -3.74
N LEU A 83 -4.88 -1.81 -2.61
CA LEU A 83 -5.81 -1.35 -1.59
C LEU A 83 -5.34 -0.04 -0.95
N ILE A 84 -4.01 0.13 -0.81
CA ILE A 84 -3.43 1.40 -0.38
C ILE A 84 -3.72 2.48 -1.42
N ALA A 85 -3.57 2.17 -2.71
CA ALA A 85 -3.82 3.12 -3.79
C ALA A 85 -5.30 3.53 -3.94
N ASP A 86 -6.23 2.70 -3.46
CA ASP A 86 -7.65 3.04 -3.36
C ASP A 86 -7.95 3.97 -2.18
N VAL A 87 -7.21 3.88 -1.06
CA VAL A 87 -7.45 4.68 0.17
C VAL A 87 -6.61 5.97 0.20
N VAL A 88 -5.36 5.93 -0.27
CA VAL A 88 -4.39 7.02 -0.19
C VAL A 88 -4.23 7.64 -1.56
N ALA A 89 -4.79 8.84 -1.75
CA ALA A 89 -4.81 9.52 -3.05
C ALA A 89 -3.40 9.77 -3.61
N ASP A 90 -2.47 10.20 -2.76
CA ASP A 90 -1.06 10.38 -3.10
C ASP A 90 -0.28 9.05 -3.03
N THR A 91 -0.77 8.04 -3.76
CA THR A 91 -0.07 6.77 -3.98
C THR A 91 0.64 6.77 -5.32
N PHE A 92 1.94 6.48 -5.29
CA PHE A 92 2.82 6.32 -6.44
C PHE A 92 3.27 4.87 -6.54
N ALA A 93 3.46 4.36 -7.76
CA ALA A 93 3.87 2.97 -7.97
C ALA A 93 4.89 2.86 -9.10
N PHE A 94 6.01 2.19 -8.81
CA PHE A 94 7.12 1.99 -9.74
C PHE A 94 7.51 0.52 -9.81
N GLY A 95 7.87 0.05 -11.00
CA GLY A 95 8.47 -1.27 -11.17
C GLY A 95 9.93 -1.26 -10.73
N TRP A 96 10.35 -2.27 -9.98
CA TRP A 96 11.75 -2.43 -9.59
C TRP A 96 12.55 -3.17 -10.65
N ALA A 97 13.69 -2.59 -11.04
CA ALA A 97 14.73 -3.28 -11.79
C ALA A 97 16.07 -3.14 -11.06
N ARG A 98 16.94 -4.15 -11.19
CA ARG A 98 18.25 -4.16 -10.53
C ARG A 98 19.22 -3.14 -11.15
N THR A 99 19.09 -2.88 -12.44
CA THR A 99 20.07 -2.15 -13.25
C THR A 99 19.59 -0.79 -13.70
N GLU A 100 18.29 -0.51 -13.59
CA GLU A 100 17.66 0.70 -14.08
C GLU A 100 16.67 1.20 -13.03
N VAL A 101 16.60 2.52 -12.87
CA VAL A 101 15.70 3.19 -11.93
C VAL A 101 14.87 4.17 -12.73
N ASP A 102 13.56 4.16 -12.52
CA ASP A 102 12.65 5.11 -13.15
C ASP A 102 13.02 6.55 -12.70
N PRO A 103 13.33 7.48 -13.62
CA PRO A 103 13.64 8.86 -13.26
C PRO A 103 12.54 9.55 -12.45
N ALA A 104 11.27 9.19 -12.67
CA ALA A 104 10.15 9.76 -11.91
C ALA A 104 10.15 9.30 -10.44
N LEU A 105 10.69 8.11 -10.13
CA LEU A 105 10.91 7.69 -8.74
C LEU A 105 11.95 8.58 -8.06
N LEU A 106 13.06 8.87 -8.73
CA LEU A 106 14.09 9.75 -8.18
C LEU A 106 13.57 11.17 -7.97
N ALA A 107 12.77 11.69 -8.92
CA ALA A 107 12.12 12.99 -8.80
C ALA A 107 11.16 13.03 -7.60
N LEU A 108 10.34 12.00 -7.41
CA LEU A 108 9.42 11.90 -6.28
C LEU A 108 10.17 11.90 -4.93
N LEU A 109 11.25 11.11 -4.82
CA LEU A 109 12.04 11.02 -3.59
C LEU A 109 12.78 12.33 -3.25
N ALA A 110 13.03 13.18 -4.24
CA ALA A 110 13.69 14.48 -4.09
C ALA A 110 12.70 15.66 -3.94
N ASP A 111 11.40 15.43 -4.12
CA ASP A 111 10.39 16.48 -4.10
C ASP A 111 10.32 17.12 -2.70
N PRO A 112 10.46 18.46 -2.60
CA PRO A 112 10.50 19.16 -1.32
C PRO A 112 9.20 19.04 -0.51
N GLN A 113 8.06 18.65 -1.11
CA GLN A 113 6.82 18.45 -0.37
C GLN A 113 6.86 17.19 0.51
N TRP A 114 7.72 16.21 0.17
CA TRP A 114 7.75 14.89 0.79
C TRP A 114 8.93 14.73 1.75
N GLN A 115 8.67 14.02 2.85
CA GLN A 115 9.68 13.47 3.75
C GLN A 115 9.66 11.95 3.61
N PRO A 116 10.52 11.38 2.76
CA PRO A 116 10.51 9.94 2.48
C PRO A 116 11.05 9.10 3.65
N TYR A 117 10.34 8.04 3.98
CA TYR A 117 10.75 7.00 4.93
C TYR A 117 10.74 5.64 4.24
N LEU A 118 11.87 4.94 4.22
CA LEU A 118 11.91 3.56 3.77
C LEU A 118 11.40 2.65 4.88
N VAL A 119 10.28 1.97 4.67
CA VAL A 119 9.71 1.08 5.69
C VAL A 119 10.34 -0.29 5.56
N PHE A 120 11.18 -0.65 6.53
CA PHE A 120 11.92 -1.91 6.53
C PHE A 120 12.32 -2.31 7.97
N PRO A 121 12.46 -3.62 8.28
CA PRO A 121 12.87 -4.02 9.63
C PRO A 121 14.30 -3.53 9.95
N GLY A 122 14.44 -2.83 11.07
CA GLY A 122 15.69 -2.19 11.48
C GLY A 122 16.84 -3.17 11.75
N GLU A 123 16.55 -4.44 12.05
CA GLU A 123 17.55 -5.50 12.26
C GLU A 123 18.46 -5.78 11.04
N PHE A 124 18.06 -5.32 9.85
CA PHE A 124 18.84 -5.46 8.62
C PHE A 124 19.59 -4.18 8.21
N VAL A 125 19.58 -3.16 9.07
CA VAL A 125 20.03 -1.80 8.73
C VAL A 125 21.01 -1.29 9.80
N ALA A 126 21.98 -0.48 9.39
CA ALA A 126 22.85 0.21 10.30
C ALA A 126 22.04 1.12 11.25
N GLN A 127 22.35 1.08 12.55
CA GLN A 127 21.53 1.64 13.62
C GLN A 127 21.26 3.15 13.45
N GLU A 128 22.23 3.89 12.91
CA GLU A 128 22.16 5.32 12.64
C GLU A 128 21.08 5.72 11.61
N ARG A 129 20.66 4.79 10.75
CA ARG A 129 19.58 5.01 9.78
C ARG A 129 18.20 4.68 10.34
N VAL A 130 18.13 3.91 11.43
CA VAL A 130 16.87 3.38 11.93
C VAL A 130 16.14 4.44 12.75
N VAL A 131 14.88 4.68 12.39
CA VAL A 131 13.95 5.51 13.15
C VAL A 131 12.70 4.69 13.50
N THR A 132 12.07 5.02 14.62
CA THR A 132 10.90 4.29 15.15
C THR A 132 9.64 5.16 15.23
N ALA A 133 9.80 6.45 14.93
CA ALA A 133 8.75 7.46 14.85
C ALA A 133 9.06 8.41 13.68
N LEU A 134 8.07 9.21 13.27
CA LEU A 134 8.31 10.25 12.28
C LEU A 134 9.24 11.31 12.87
N LEU A 135 10.22 11.70 12.08
CA LEU A 135 11.09 12.82 12.41
C LEU A 135 10.29 14.13 12.29
N PRO A 136 10.61 15.16 13.08
CA PRO A 136 10.00 16.46 12.91
C PRO A 136 10.10 16.93 11.47
N ALA A 137 9.02 17.46 10.93
CA ALA A 137 9.03 18.05 9.61
C ALA A 137 9.93 19.30 9.63
N GLU A 138 10.95 19.32 8.79
CA GLU A 138 11.77 20.52 8.62
C GLU A 138 10.89 21.66 8.10
N THR A 139 10.84 22.75 8.87
CA THR A 139 10.13 23.99 8.50
C THR A 139 11.18 25.05 8.27
N THR A 140 11.67 25.16 7.04
CA THR A 140 12.58 26.24 6.66
C THR A 140 11.76 27.42 6.14
N GLY A 141 11.80 28.55 6.86
CA GLY A 141 11.42 29.88 6.40
C GLY A 141 10.18 29.97 5.51
N GLY A 142 8.98 29.75 6.07
CA GLY A 142 7.71 30.01 5.36
C GLY A 142 7.24 28.90 4.40
N THR A 143 8.00 27.81 4.25
CA THR A 143 7.53 26.63 3.51
C THR A 143 6.61 25.76 4.37
N PRO A 144 5.54 25.17 3.78
CA PRO A 144 4.69 24.23 4.51
C PRO A 144 5.49 23.00 4.95
N ALA A 145 5.20 22.52 6.17
CA ALA A 145 5.84 21.34 6.73
C ALA A 145 5.71 20.13 5.80
N LYS A 146 6.83 19.47 5.50
CA LYS A 146 6.88 18.27 4.66
C LYS A 146 5.87 17.21 5.11
N ARG A 147 5.29 16.49 4.15
CA ARG A 147 4.35 15.40 4.38
C ARG A 147 5.11 14.07 4.39
N PRO A 148 4.76 13.10 5.26
CA PRO A 148 5.39 11.79 5.22
C PRO A 148 5.14 11.10 3.88
N LEU A 149 6.17 10.50 3.28
CA LEU A 149 6.06 9.61 2.12
C LEU A 149 6.60 8.23 2.51
N PHE A 150 5.72 7.26 2.67
CA PHE A 150 6.12 5.90 3.04
C PHE A 150 6.53 5.10 1.80
N VAL A 151 7.82 4.76 1.71
CA VAL A 151 8.38 3.94 0.62
C VAL A 151 8.31 2.48 1.04
N LEU A 152 7.45 1.69 0.38
CA LEU A 152 7.26 0.27 0.65
C LEU A 152 7.86 -0.57 -0.50
N LEU A 153 8.63 -1.61 -0.13
CA LEU A 153 9.13 -2.60 -1.08
C LEU A 153 8.10 -3.73 -1.19
N ASP A 154 7.29 -3.71 -2.25
CA ASP A 154 6.22 -4.68 -2.45
C ASP A 154 6.72 -5.88 -3.26
N ALA A 155 7.04 -6.95 -2.53
CA ALA A 155 7.53 -8.20 -3.08
C ALA A 155 7.42 -9.32 -2.04
N THR A 156 7.79 -10.53 -2.44
CA THR A 156 8.06 -11.60 -1.47
C THR A 156 9.21 -11.20 -0.54
N TRP A 157 9.24 -11.71 0.69
CA TRP A 157 10.27 -11.32 1.66
C TRP A 157 11.73 -11.47 1.17
N PRO A 158 12.15 -12.59 0.55
CA PRO A 158 13.50 -12.71 -0.01
C PRO A 158 13.78 -11.67 -1.11
N GLU A 159 12.77 -11.33 -1.90
CA GLU A 159 12.87 -10.36 -2.98
C GLU A 159 12.90 -8.92 -2.45
N ALA A 160 12.09 -8.57 -1.45
CA ALA A 160 12.15 -7.27 -0.77
C ALA A 160 13.54 -7.04 -0.14
N ARG A 161 14.14 -8.05 0.50
CA ARG A 161 15.53 -7.99 0.99
C ARG A 161 16.55 -7.80 -0.12
N LYS A 162 16.30 -8.36 -1.31
CA LYS A 162 17.14 -8.14 -2.50
C LYS A 162 16.97 -6.72 -3.02
N MET A 163 15.74 -6.23 -3.13
CA MET A 163 15.40 -4.87 -3.56
C MET A 163 16.09 -3.86 -2.65
N PHE A 164 15.95 -4.00 -1.33
CA PHE A 164 16.63 -3.18 -0.32
C PHE A 164 18.14 -3.09 -0.59
N ARG A 165 18.84 -4.23 -0.65
CA ARG A 165 20.30 -4.29 -0.86
C ARG A 165 20.77 -3.84 -2.25
N LYS A 166 19.87 -3.75 -3.23
CA LYS A 166 20.19 -3.47 -4.64
C LYS A 166 19.54 -2.17 -5.13
N SER A 167 19.17 -1.29 -4.21
CA SER A 167 18.58 0.02 -4.51
C SER A 167 19.35 1.13 -3.80
N PRO A 168 20.59 1.43 -4.24
CA PRO A 168 21.46 2.40 -3.56
C PRO A 168 20.87 3.82 -3.52
N TYR A 169 19.93 4.13 -4.41
CA TYR A 169 19.17 5.39 -4.37
C TYR A 169 18.30 5.54 -3.11
N LEU A 170 18.05 4.46 -2.36
CA LEU A 170 17.35 4.48 -1.08
C LEU A 170 18.28 4.61 0.13
N ASP A 171 19.60 4.59 -0.06
CA ASP A 171 20.57 4.50 1.06
C ASP A 171 20.61 5.75 1.94
N LYS A 172 20.15 6.88 1.42
CA LYS A 172 20.08 8.15 2.16
C LYS A 172 18.81 8.30 2.98
N LEU A 173 17.81 7.44 2.76
CA LEU A 173 16.52 7.55 3.43
C LEU A 173 16.61 7.06 4.88
N PRO A 174 15.94 7.73 5.84
CA PRO A 174 15.70 7.15 7.15
C PRO A 174 14.88 5.87 6.99
N VAL A 175 15.26 4.82 7.71
CA VAL A 175 14.55 3.54 7.70
C VAL A 175 13.58 3.50 8.87
N LEU A 176 12.30 3.56 8.57
CA LEU A 176 11.23 3.44 9.57
C LEU A 176 11.00 1.97 9.91
N SER A 177 11.43 1.57 11.11
CA SER A 177 11.23 0.23 11.64
C SER A 177 10.02 0.20 12.57
N LEU A 178 8.95 -0.46 12.13
CA LEU A 178 7.75 -0.68 12.93
C LEU A 178 8.09 -1.52 14.17
N GLN A 179 7.73 -1.02 15.36
CA GLN A 179 8.12 -1.60 16.65
C GLN A 179 7.31 -2.85 17.00
N SER A 180 7.89 -3.75 17.79
CA SER A 180 7.26 -4.99 18.27
C SER A 180 5.91 -4.74 18.94
N GLU A 181 5.75 -3.65 19.68
CA GLU A 181 4.50 -3.28 20.36
C GLU A 181 3.42 -2.87 19.36
N GLN A 182 3.78 -2.13 18.30
CA GLN A 182 2.84 -1.76 17.23
C GLN A 182 2.36 -3.02 16.50
N LEU A 183 3.29 -3.90 16.13
CA LEU A 183 2.99 -5.16 15.47
C LEU A 183 2.14 -6.08 16.36
N SER A 184 2.42 -6.11 17.66
CA SER A 184 1.68 -6.91 18.64
C SER A 184 0.26 -6.39 18.85
N ARG A 185 0.09 -5.07 19.03
CA ARG A 185 -1.26 -4.45 19.12
C ARG A 185 -2.06 -4.72 17.86
N TYR A 186 -1.46 -4.58 16.69
CA TYR A 186 -2.11 -4.87 15.43
C TYR A 186 -2.54 -6.34 15.33
N ARG A 187 -1.65 -7.29 15.68
CA ARG A 187 -1.99 -8.73 15.69
C ARG A 187 -3.13 -9.06 16.66
N LEU A 188 -3.14 -8.44 17.85
CA LEU A 188 -4.23 -8.59 18.82
C LEU A 188 -5.57 -8.11 18.25
N ARG A 189 -5.58 -7.02 17.48
CA ARG A 189 -6.79 -6.56 16.76
C ARG A 189 -7.24 -7.55 15.69
N ARG A 190 -6.30 -8.22 15.01
CA ARG A 190 -6.57 -9.06 13.83
C ARG A 190 -6.85 -10.55 14.12
N SER A 191 -6.70 -10.99 15.37
CA SER A 191 -7.03 -12.28 15.99
C SER A 191 -6.72 -13.62 15.27
N GLN A 192 -6.42 -13.73 13.97
CA GLN A 192 -6.22 -15.03 13.29
C GLN A 192 -5.39 -15.02 11.97
N ARG A 193 -4.22 -14.37 11.88
CA ARG A 193 -3.38 -14.49 10.64
C ARG A 193 -1.87 -14.64 10.88
N ASP A 194 -1.24 -15.25 9.87
CA ASP A 194 0.17 -15.63 9.70
C ASP A 194 1.21 -14.67 10.29
N ALA A 195 2.42 -15.18 10.51
CA ALA A 195 3.53 -14.46 11.14
C ALA A 195 3.98 -13.17 10.40
N HIS A 196 3.64 -12.99 9.11
CA HIS A 196 4.11 -11.88 8.28
C HIS A 196 2.96 -10.99 7.79
N PHE A 197 3.15 -9.67 7.89
CA PHE A 197 2.21 -8.67 7.40
C PHE A 197 2.26 -8.54 5.88
N CYS A 198 1.10 -8.39 5.24
CA CYS A 198 1.03 -8.02 3.82
C CYS A 198 1.19 -6.49 3.64
N THR A 199 1.43 -6.06 2.39
CA THR A 199 1.73 -4.66 2.03
C THR A 199 0.67 -3.68 2.56
N SER A 200 -0.62 -4.00 2.41
CA SER A 200 -1.71 -3.17 2.94
C SER A 200 -1.70 -3.02 4.47
N GLU A 201 -1.28 -4.04 5.22
CA GLU A 201 -1.22 -3.97 6.68
C GLU A 201 -0.05 -3.08 7.14
N VAL A 202 1.09 -3.19 6.44
CA VAL A 202 2.22 -2.28 6.63
C VAL A 202 1.81 -0.83 6.33
N GLY A 203 1.04 -0.60 5.26
CA GLY A 203 0.46 0.70 4.95
C GLY A 203 -0.42 1.25 6.07
N ALA A 204 -1.33 0.44 6.63
CA ALA A 204 -2.19 0.84 7.74
C ALA A 204 -1.39 1.21 9.00
N LEU A 205 -0.35 0.43 9.33
CA LEU A 205 0.57 0.73 10.44
C LEU A 205 1.30 2.07 10.23
N CYS A 206 1.70 2.38 9.00
CA CYS A 206 2.34 3.66 8.68
C CYS A 206 1.37 4.85 8.85
N LEU A 207 0.11 4.69 8.41
CA LEU A 207 -0.93 5.70 8.60
C LEU A 207 -1.24 5.93 10.09
N GLU A 208 -1.34 4.85 10.88
CA GLU A 208 -1.53 4.93 12.34
C GLU A 208 -0.36 5.69 12.99
N LEU A 209 0.88 5.39 12.58
CA LEU A 209 2.08 6.05 13.06
C LEU A 209 2.12 7.55 12.68
N ALA A 210 1.55 7.93 11.53
CA ALA A 210 1.39 9.32 11.10
C ALA A 210 0.25 10.08 11.81
N GLY A 211 -0.50 9.42 12.70
CA GLY A 211 -1.68 9.99 13.34
C GLY A 211 -2.93 9.98 12.44
N GLU A 212 -2.88 9.32 11.28
CA GLU A 212 -4.00 9.18 10.36
C GLU A 212 -4.83 7.93 10.70
N THR A 213 -5.24 7.84 11.96
CA THR A 213 -5.88 6.65 12.54
C THR A 213 -7.14 6.23 11.80
N HIS A 214 -7.95 7.19 11.33
CA HIS A 214 -9.15 6.90 10.58
C HIS A 214 -8.86 6.24 9.21
N ALA A 215 -7.86 6.75 8.48
CA ALA A 215 -7.40 6.16 7.23
C ALA A 215 -6.79 4.77 7.45
N ALA A 216 -6.01 4.60 8.54
CA ALA A 216 -5.47 3.30 8.93
C ALA A 216 -6.58 2.26 9.18
N GLN A 217 -7.57 2.61 10.00
CA GLN A 217 -8.70 1.73 10.31
C GLN A 217 -9.55 1.39 9.07
N THR A 218 -9.72 2.37 8.18
CA THR A 218 -10.46 2.15 6.92
C THR A 218 -9.70 1.22 5.99
N LEU A 219 -8.37 1.38 5.85
CA LEU A 219 -7.54 0.46 5.07
C LEU A 219 -7.55 -0.96 5.66
N GLU A 220 -7.53 -1.11 6.99
CA GLU A 220 -7.70 -2.40 7.66
C GLU A 220 -9.06 -3.04 7.33
N ALA A 221 -10.16 -2.30 7.48
CA ALA A 221 -11.51 -2.78 7.17
C ALA A 221 -11.69 -3.14 5.69
N TYR A 222 -11.11 -2.33 4.80
CA TYR A 222 -11.15 -2.56 3.36
C TYR A 222 -10.38 -3.84 2.98
N LEU A 223 -9.24 -4.11 3.62
CA LEU A 223 -8.51 -5.36 3.46
C LEU A 223 -9.30 -6.58 3.97
N ASP A 224 -10.06 -6.43 5.06
CA ASP A 224 -10.92 -7.50 5.58
C ASP A 224 -12.03 -7.84 4.57
N VAL A 225 -12.71 -6.83 4.02
CA VAL A 225 -13.71 -6.99 2.94
C VAL A 225 -13.09 -7.63 1.70
N PHE A 226 -11.96 -7.12 1.21
CA PHE A 226 -11.25 -7.74 0.08
C PHE A 226 -10.94 -9.21 0.34
N THR A 227 -10.45 -9.54 1.54
CA THR A 227 -10.11 -10.93 1.83
C THR A 227 -11.35 -11.81 1.90
N ASN A 228 -12.45 -11.31 2.46
CA ASN A 228 -13.73 -12.01 2.47
C ASN A 228 -14.18 -12.32 1.03
N HIS A 229 -14.26 -11.31 0.16
CA HIS A 229 -14.63 -11.49 -1.23
C HIS A 229 -13.71 -12.48 -1.96
N TYR A 230 -12.39 -12.37 -1.76
CA TYR A 230 -11.41 -13.26 -2.38
C TYR A 230 -11.59 -14.72 -1.94
N LEU A 231 -11.82 -14.96 -0.64
CA LEU A 231 -12.04 -16.29 -0.08
C LEU A 231 -13.39 -16.87 -0.53
N ARG A 232 -14.47 -16.09 -0.50
CA ARG A 232 -15.79 -16.49 -1.01
C ARG A 232 -15.72 -16.86 -2.48
N ALA A 233 -15.03 -16.07 -3.31
CA ALA A 233 -14.82 -16.40 -4.70
C ALA A 233 -14.03 -17.71 -4.88
N LYS A 234 -12.99 -17.95 -4.07
CA LYS A 234 -12.22 -19.20 -4.10
C LYS A 234 -13.07 -20.41 -3.70
N GLN A 235 -13.99 -20.22 -2.76
CA GLN A 235 -14.91 -21.24 -2.25
C GLN A 235 -16.18 -21.38 -3.11
N GLN A 236 -16.35 -20.54 -4.14
CA GLN A 236 -17.56 -20.46 -4.97
C GLN A 236 -18.84 -20.17 -4.16
N LEU A 237 -18.70 -19.36 -3.12
CA LEU A 237 -19.81 -18.89 -2.28
C LEU A 237 -20.17 -17.44 -2.62
N PRO A 238 -21.43 -17.02 -2.45
CA PRO A 238 -21.82 -15.62 -2.57
C PRO A 238 -21.14 -14.77 -1.49
N VAL A 239 -21.03 -13.46 -1.76
CA VAL A 239 -20.64 -12.47 -0.76
C VAL A 239 -21.88 -12.08 0.04
N ASP A 240 -21.72 -12.00 1.36
CA ASP A 240 -22.71 -11.42 2.25
C ASP A 240 -22.33 -9.96 2.50
N MET A 241 -23.14 -9.04 1.98
CA MET A 241 -22.89 -7.60 2.08
C MET A 241 -23.29 -7.01 3.44
N GLU A 242 -23.95 -7.79 4.29
CA GLU A 242 -24.40 -7.40 5.64
C GLU A 242 -23.50 -7.99 6.73
N ASP A 243 -22.42 -8.67 6.35
CA ASP A 243 -21.49 -9.22 7.32
C ASP A 243 -20.72 -8.14 8.10
N ALA A 244 -20.10 -8.54 9.22
CA ALA A 244 -19.41 -7.62 10.11
C ALA A 244 -18.27 -6.83 9.44
N ALA A 245 -17.62 -7.39 8.41
CA ALA A 245 -16.54 -6.70 7.71
C ALA A 245 -17.09 -5.55 6.85
N HIS A 246 -18.19 -5.80 6.13
CA HIS A 246 -18.86 -4.78 5.31
C HIS A 246 -19.48 -3.68 6.17
N LEU A 247 -20.20 -4.05 7.24
CA LEU A 247 -20.78 -3.08 8.16
C LEU A 247 -19.72 -2.19 8.81
N ARG A 248 -18.56 -2.75 9.17
CA ARG A 248 -17.42 -1.97 9.69
C ARG A 248 -16.88 -0.98 8.65
N LEU A 249 -16.68 -1.43 7.40
CA LEU A 249 -16.19 -0.55 6.33
C LEU A 249 -17.18 0.59 6.04
N LEU A 250 -18.48 0.29 5.98
CA LEU A 250 -19.53 1.29 5.78
C LEU A 250 -19.58 2.31 6.91
N ALA A 251 -19.47 1.86 8.17
CA ALA A 251 -19.44 2.76 9.32
C ALA A 251 -18.24 3.71 9.28
N LEU A 252 -17.09 3.27 8.78
CA LEU A 252 -15.90 4.11 8.63
C LEU A 252 -15.98 5.03 7.40
N SER A 253 -16.58 4.59 6.30
CA SER A 253 -16.62 5.38 5.06
C SER A 253 -17.66 6.51 5.07
N ASN A 254 -18.57 6.50 6.05
CA ASN A 254 -19.62 7.52 6.23
C ASN A 254 -19.27 8.58 7.30
N LEU A 255 -18.05 8.54 7.84
CA LEU A 255 -17.51 9.51 8.82
C LEU A 255 -16.60 10.53 8.11
#